data_AF-A0AAV4A8D1-F1
#
_entry.id   AF-A0AAV4A8D1-F1
#
_cell.length_a   1.000
_cell.length_b   1.000
_cell.length_c   1.000
_cell.angle_alpha   90.00
_cell.angle_beta   90.00
_cell.angle_gamma   90.00
#
_symmetry.space_group_name_H-M   'P 1'
#
loop_
_entity.id
_entity.type
_entity.pdbx_description
1 polymer ?
#
loop_
_entity_poly.entity_id
_entity_poly.type
_entity_poly.pdbx_seq_one_letter_code
_entity_poly.pdbx_strand_id
1 'polypeptide(L)'
;MTSLDSLDVHQITQPVTSISDIFGPATPISPIIRDEFKDILFVVLVQVIQFIIATFGIFSNVINVNVYAKMGYSETSSITLTAPAVVDIIAEAWLLIVSVGYRSTYNGTGIPPLSVTLTHVASIFSNAAG
;
A
#
# COMPACT_ATOMS: atom_id res chain seq x y z
N MET A 1 -27.39 30.49 -70.54
CA MET A 1 -27.55 31.80 -69.88
C MET A 1 -27.81 31.50 -68.41
N THR A 2 -26.74 31.34 -67.62
CA THR A 2 -26.11 32.40 -66.79
C THR A 2 -27.08 32.79 -65.66
N SER A 3 -26.83 32.41 -64.41
CA SER A 3 -25.77 33.02 -63.61
C SER A 3 -25.35 32.10 -62.46
N LEU A 4 -24.04 31.83 -62.44
CA LEU A 4 -23.27 31.59 -61.23
C LEU A 4 -22.98 32.98 -60.66
N ASP A 5 -23.48 33.27 -59.47
CA ASP A 5 -23.10 34.38 -58.57
C ASP A 5 -24.02 34.20 -57.36
N SER A 6 -23.57 33.79 -56.17
CA SER A 6 -22.55 34.48 -55.39
C SER A 6 -21.79 33.49 -54.52
N LEU A 7 -20.50 33.32 -54.82
CA LEU A 7 -19.53 32.94 -53.79
C LEU A 7 -19.49 34.11 -52.78
N ASP A 8 -20.04 33.90 -51.59
CA ASP A 8 -19.85 34.82 -50.47
C ASP A 8 -18.38 34.73 -50.01
N VAL A 9 -17.56 35.55 -50.66
CA VAL A 9 -16.22 35.92 -50.25
C VAL A 9 -16.37 36.84 -49.02
N HIS A 10 -16.61 36.22 -47.86
CA HIS A 10 -16.34 36.81 -46.54
C HIS A 10 -15.46 35.85 -45.72
N GLN A 11 -14.39 35.36 -46.35
CA GLN A 11 -13.15 35.00 -45.66
C GLN A 11 -12.28 36.26 -45.53
N ILE A 12 -12.56 37.09 -44.52
CA ILE A 12 -11.59 38.07 -44.03
C ILE A 12 -11.55 37.97 -42.50
N THR A 13 -10.57 37.18 -42.05
CA THR A 13 -9.71 37.46 -40.90
C THR A 13 -10.43 37.68 -39.55
N GLN A 14 -10.74 36.58 -38.86
CA GLN A 14 -10.77 36.66 -37.40
C GLN A 14 -9.32 36.85 -36.89
N PRO A 15 -9.04 37.87 -36.07
CA PRO A 15 -7.74 37.98 -35.44
C PRO A 15 -7.55 36.78 -34.51
N VAL A 16 -6.48 36.00 -34.73
CA VAL A 16 -6.05 34.93 -33.82
C VAL A 16 -5.70 35.57 -32.48
N THR A 17 -6.64 35.60 -31.55
CA THR A 17 -6.50 36.33 -30.28
C THR A 17 -5.91 35.51 -29.15
N SER A 18 -5.47 34.27 -29.38
CA SER A 18 -4.84 33.48 -28.32
C SER A 18 -3.85 32.45 -28.85
N ILE A 19 -2.66 32.42 -28.23
CA ILE A 19 -1.59 31.44 -28.51
C ILE A 19 -2.06 29.99 -28.26
N SER A 20 -3.14 29.81 -27.49
CA SER A 20 -3.80 28.53 -27.23
C SER A 20 -4.50 27.90 -28.44
N ASP A 21 -4.72 28.64 -29.53
CA ASP A 21 -5.31 28.08 -30.76
C ASP A 21 -4.22 27.47 -31.68
N ILE A 22 -2.96 27.85 -31.48
CA ILE A 22 -1.79 27.35 -32.24
C ILE A 22 -1.31 26.02 -31.65
N PHE A 23 -1.34 25.90 -30.33
CA PHE A 23 -1.07 24.67 -29.61
C PHE A 23 -2.41 24.03 -29.29
N GLY A 24 -2.86 23.13 -30.16
CA GLY A 24 -4.06 22.31 -29.91
C GLY A 24 -4.08 21.75 -28.48
N PRO A 25 -5.29 21.45 -27.95
CA PRO A 25 -5.50 21.22 -26.52
C PRO A 25 -4.40 20.31 -25.98
N ALA A 26 -3.60 20.85 -25.06
CA ALA A 26 -2.51 20.11 -24.43
C ALA A 26 -3.09 18.80 -23.92
N THR A 27 -2.71 17.69 -24.57
CA THR A 27 -3.18 16.38 -24.14
C THR A 27 -2.72 16.22 -22.70
N PRO A 28 -3.64 16.02 -21.74
CA PRO A 28 -3.23 15.79 -20.37
C PRO A 28 -2.30 14.58 -20.39
N ILE A 29 -1.07 14.79 -19.94
CA ILE A 29 -0.05 13.75 -19.87
C ILE A 29 -0.62 12.73 -18.89
N SER A 30 -1.21 11.66 -19.42
CA SER A 30 -1.75 10.59 -18.61
C SER A 30 -0.60 10.08 -17.74
N PRO A 31 -0.73 10.07 -16.41
CA PRO A 31 0.32 9.55 -15.55
C PRO A 31 0.63 8.12 -16.01
N ILE A 32 1.90 7.89 -16.35
CA ILE A 32 2.41 6.60 -16.86
C ILE A 32 2.14 5.47 -15.86
N ILE A 33 1.98 5.81 -14.58
CA ILE A 33 1.67 4.89 -13.50
C ILE A 33 0.28 5.23 -12.98
N ARG A 34 -0.66 4.34 -13.28
CA ARG A 34 -2.02 4.33 -12.72
C ARG A 34 -1.93 4.14 -11.20
N ASP A 35 -2.71 4.88 -10.43
CA ASP A 35 -2.62 4.88 -8.97
C ASP A 35 -3.00 3.50 -8.37
N GLU A 36 -3.84 2.73 -9.07
CA GLU A 36 -4.16 1.35 -8.71
C GLU A 36 -2.92 0.44 -8.69
N PHE A 37 -1.95 0.69 -9.58
CA PHE A 37 -0.70 -0.08 -9.60
C PHE A 37 0.17 0.22 -8.38
N LYS A 38 0.18 1.47 -7.90
CA LYS A 38 0.93 1.86 -6.70
C LYS A 38 0.35 1.22 -5.45
N ASP A 39 -0.97 1.16 -5.34
CA ASP A 39 -1.65 0.51 -4.22
C ASP A 39 -1.34 -0.99 -4.17
N ILE A 40 -1.40 -1.68 -5.31
CA ILE A 40 -1.04 -3.10 -5.42
C ILE A 40 0.44 -3.30 -5.04
N LEU A 41 1.34 -2.47 -5.57
CA LEU A 41 2.77 -2.54 -5.26
C LEU A 41 3.04 -2.32 -3.77
N PHE A 42 2.36 -1.36 -3.15
CA PHE A 42 2.49 -1.05 -1.73
C PHE A 42 2.00 -2.21 -0.85
N VAL A 43 0.85 -2.79 -1.16
CA VAL A 43 0.32 -3.96 -0.43
C VAL A 43 1.28 -5.14 -0.52
N VAL A 44 1.82 -5.43 -1.70
CA VAL A 44 2.80 -6.52 -1.89
C VAL A 44 4.07 -6.25 -1.08
N LEU A 45 4.58 -5.02 -1.10
CA LEU A 45 5.78 -4.65 -0.36
C LEU A 45 5.58 -4.82 1.16
N VAL A 46 4.48 -4.30 1.70
CA VAL A 46 4.14 -4.43 3.13
C VAL A 46 3.98 -5.91 3.50
N GLN A 47 3.33 -6.70 2.66
CA GLN A 47 3.14 -8.13 2.90
C GLN A 47 4.48 -8.89 2.95
N VAL A 48 5.42 -8.57 2.05
CA VAL A 48 6.75 -9.20 2.04
C VAL A 48 7.55 -8.83 3.29
N ILE A 49 7.55 -7.55 3.68
CA ILE A 49 8.23 -7.09 4.90
C ILE A 49 7.62 -7.77 6.13
N GLN A 50 6.30 -7.83 6.22
CA GLN A 50 5.60 -8.48 7.33
C GLN A 50 5.92 -9.97 7.40
N PHE A 51 6.01 -10.66 6.25
CA PHE A 51 6.40 -12.06 6.20
C PHE A 51 7.82 -12.28 6.73
N ILE A 52 8.77 -11.41 6.36
CA ILE A 52 10.15 -11.49 6.85
C ILE A 52 10.21 -11.28 8.36
N ILE A 53 9.54 -10.25 8.88
CA ILE A 53 9.53 -9.93 10.32
C ILE A 53 8.88 -11.07 11.11
N ALA A 54 7.70 -11.54 10.69
CA ALA A 54 6.99 -12.63 11.37
C ALA A 54 7.78 -13.94 11.34
N THR A 55 8.44 -14.26 10.22
CA THR A 55 9.28 -15.46 10.12
C THR A 55 10.46 -15.37 11.09
N PHE A 56 11.14 -14.23 11.13
CA PHE A 56 12.27 -14.02 12.04
C PHE A 56 11.84 -14.09 13.53
N GLY A 57 10.71 -13.48 13.86
CA GLY A 57 10.12 -13.52 15.19
C GLY A 57 9.80 -14.96 15.64
N ILE A 58 9.18 -15.75 14.75
CA ILE A 58 8.82 -17.15 15.06
C ILE A 58 10.09 -17.95 15.36
N PHE A 59 11.14 -17.82 14.54
CA PHE A 59 12.40 -18.53 14.77
C PHE A 59 13.07 -18.10 16.08
N SER A 60 13.11 -16.81 16.37
CA SER A 60 13.69 -16.28 17.61
C SER A 60 12.95 -16.81 18.84
N ASN A 61 11.62 -16.77 18.82
CA ASN A 61 10.80 -17.25 19.93
C ASN A 61 10.84 -18.78 20.09
N VAL A 62 10.94 -19.54 19.00
CA VAL A 62 11.16 -21.00 19.07
C VAL A 62 12.51 -21.33 19.70
N ILE A 63 13.56 -20.57 19.42
CA ILE A 63 14.87 -20.73 20.09
C ILE A 63 14.71 -20.44 21.58
N ASN A 64 14.04 -19.36 21.96
CA ASN A 64 13.79 -19.01 23.37
C ASN A 64 13.07 -20.15 24.11
N VAL A 65 11.99 -20.68 23.54
CA VAL A 65 11.26 -21.83 24.12
C VAL A 65 12.18 -23.05 24.27
N ASN A 66 13.01 -23.36 23.27
CA ASN A 66 13.95 -24.49 23.36
C ASN A 66 15.01 -24.28 24.44
N VAL A 67 15.53 -23.06 24.59
CA VAL A 67 16.51 -22.72 25.63
C VAL A 67 15.88 -22.87 27.01
N TYR A 68 14.68 -22.33 27.22
CA TYR A 68 13.99 -22.44 28.51
C TYR A 68 13.57 -23.87 28.84
N ALA A 69 13.15 -24.64 27.83
CA ALA A 69 12.87 -26.07 27.99
C ALA A 69 14.12 -26.85 28.44
N LYS A 70 15.31 -26.50 27.92
CA LYS A 70 16.58 -27.13 28.30
C LYS A 70 17.09 -26.69 29.68
N MET A 71 16.79 -25.46 30.11
CA MET A 71 17.10 -24.98 31.46
C MET A 71 16.27 -25.67 32.54
N GLY A 72 15.14 -26.30 32.15
CA GLY A 72 14.24 -26.97 33.05
C GLY A 72 13.26 -26.00 33.71
N TYR A 73 12.01 -26.44 33.87
CA TYR A 73 10.95 -25.66 34.53
C TYR A 73 11.02 -25.71 36.06
N SER A 74 12.21 -25.93 36.62
CA SER A 74 12.41 -26.02 38.06
C SER A 74 12.38 -24.64 38.74
N GLU A 75 12.65 -23.58 37.99
CA GLU A 75 12.64 -22.21 38.49
C GLU A 75 11.45 -21.45 37.88
N THR A 76 10.72 -20.70 38.73
CA THR A 76 9.59 -19.85 38.29
C THR A 76 10.00 -18.86 37.19
N SER A 77 11.27 -18.45 37.17
CA SER A 77 11.85 -17.57 36.15
C SER A 77 11.81 -18.17 34.74
N SER A 78 12.12 -19.45 34.56
CA SER A 78 12.13 -20.08 33.23
C SER A 78 10.71 -20.26 32.68
N ILE A 79 9.74 -20.56 33.55
CA ILE A 79 8.31 -20.61 33.20
C ILE A 79 7.81 -19.24 32.77
N THR A 80 8.14 -18.20 33.53
CA THR A 80 7.71 -16.81 33.28
C THR A 80 8.28 -16.28 31.96
N LEU A 81 9.47 -16.70 31.56
CA LEU A 81 10.08 -16.32 30.28
C LEU A 81 9.58 -17.18 29.10
N THR A 82 9.14 -18.41 29.34
CA THR A 82 8.58 -19.27 28.28
C THR A 82 7.20 -18.80 27.84
N ALA A 83 6.37 -18.34 28.78
CA ALA A 83 5.01 -17.87 28.50
C ALA A 83 4.95 -16.78 27.41
N PRO A 84 5.70 -15.66 27.48
CA PRO A 84 5.68 -14.64 26.43
C PRO A 84 6.20 -15.17 25.10
N ALA A 85 7.25 -15.99 25.09
CA ALA A 85 7.77 -16.57 23.85
C ALA A 85 6.74 -17.46 23.13
N VAL A 86 5.93 -18.22 23.88
CA VAL A 86 4.83 -19.03 23.31
C VAL A 86 3.70 -18.14 22.78
N VAL A 87 3.34 -17.09 23.53
CA VAL A 87 2.30 -16.14 23.11
C VAL A 87 2.72 -15.42 21.83
N ASP A 88 3.98 -15.02 21.71
CA ASP A 88 4.51 -14.35 20.52
C ASP A 88 4.46 -15.27 19.29
N ILE A 89 4.83 -16.55 19.42
CA ILE A 89 4.70 -17.54 18.33
C ILE A 89 3.24 -17.65 17.86
N ILE A 90 2.29 -17.71 18.80
CA ILE A 90 0.86 -17.82 18.47
C ILE A 90 0.36 -16.52 17.80
N ALA A 91 0.78 -15.36 18.30
CA ALA A 91 0.40 -14.07 17.75
C ALA A 91 0.95 -13.86 16.33
N GLU A 92 2.20 -14.24 16.08
CA GLU A 92 2.84 -14.16 14.77
C GLU A 92 2.24 -15.15 13.78
N ALA A 93 1.93 -16.38 14.21
CA ALA A 93 1.22 -17.35 13.41
C ALA A 93 -0.20 -16.87 13.04
N TRP A 94 -0.91 -16.27 14.00
CA TRP A 94 -2.22 -15.66 13.75
C TRP A 94 -2.14 -14.50 12.75
N LEU A 95 -1.15 -13.61 12.90
CA LEU A 95 -0.92 -12.52 11.95
C LEU A 95 -0.61 -13.03 10.55
N LEU A 96 0.16 -14.11 10.41
CA LEU A 96 0.42 -14.73 9.11
C LEU A 96 -0.86 -15.29 8.48
N ILE A 97 -1.67 -16.03 9.25
CA ILE A 97 -2.96 -16.58 8.79
C ILE A 97 -3.89 -15.46 8.33
N VAL A 98 -4.01 -14.39 9.12
CA VAL A 98 -4.80 -13.22 8.77
C VAL A 98 -4.25 -12.56 7.50
N SER A 99 -2.94 -12.37 7.39
CA SER A 99 -2.34 -11.73 6.20
C SER A 99 -2.59 -12.51 4.90
N VAL A 100 -2.56 -13.86 4.95
CA VAL A 100 -2.83 -14.72 3.78
C VAL A 100 -4.32 -14.79 3.47
N GLY A 101 -5.17 -14.86 4.50
CA GLY A 101 -6.62 -14.95 4.36
C GLY A 101 -7.30 -13.66 3.87
N TYR A 102 -6.64 -12.50 4.03
CA TYR A 102 -7.20 -11.20 3.67
C TYR A 102 -7.29 -10.92 2.15
N ARG A 103 -6.85 -11.85 1.29
CA ARG A 103 -6.87 -11.66 -0.18
C ARG A 103 -8.25 -11.89 -0.85
N SER A 104 -9.28 -12.32 -0.13
CA SER A 104 -10.57 -12.73 -0.76
C SER A 104 -11.79 -11.83 -0.53
N THR A 105 -11.74 -10.81 0.33
CA THR A 105 -12.97 -10.08 0.75
C THR A 105 -12.92 -8.57 0.51
N TYR A 106 -12.19 -8.12 -0.51
CA TYR A 106 -12.12 -6.70 -0.89
C TYR A 106 -13.02 -6.31 -2.07
N ASN A 107 -14.00 -7.15 -2.43
CA ASN A 107 -15.12 -6.74 -3.28
C ASN A 107 -16.20 -5.99 -2.48
N GLY A 108 -15.82 -4.96 -1.72
CA GLY A 108 -16.78 -3.92 -1.29
C GLY A 108 -16.98 -3.66 0.20
N THR A 109 -16.21 -4.22 1.13
CA THR A 109 -16.29 -3.84 2.55
C THR A 109 -15.03 -3.13 3.02
N GLY A 110 -15.18 -1.84 3.33
CA GLY A 110 -14.12 -0.91 3.76
C GLY A 110 -13.57 -1.18 5.16
N ILE A 111 -13.05 -2.38 5.39
CA ILE A 111 -12.20 -2.65 6.54
C ILE A 111 -10.79 -2.23 6.15
N PRO A 112 -10.18 -1.27 6.85
CA PRO A 112 -8.85 -0.78 6.48
C PRO A 112 -7.83 -1.92 6.52
N PRO A 113 -7.09 -2.17 5.43
CA PRO A 113 -5.95 -3.08 5.47
C PRO A 113 -4.97 -2.61 6.54
N LEU A 114 -4.20 -3.53 7.13
CA LEU A 114 -3.16 -3.23 8.10
C LEU A 114 -2.20 -2.12 7.64
N SER A 115 -2.10 -1.86 6.33
CA SER A 115 -1.44 -0.70 5.73
C SER A 115 -1.99 0.64 6.21
N VAL A 116 -3.30 0.81 6.37
CA VAL A 116 -3.89 2.06 6.90
C VAL A 116 -3.54 2.23 8.38
N THR A 117 -3.55 1.16 9.17
CA THR A 117 -3.09 1.21 10.57
C THR A 117 -1.60 1.53 10.64
N LEU A 118 -0.78 0.94 9.78
CA LEU A 118 0.65 1.21 9.71
C LEU A 118 0.94 2.64 9.24
N THR A 119 0.22 3.14 8.24
CA THR A 119 0.33 4.54 7.76
C THR A 119 -0.12 5.51 8.84
N HIS A 120 -1.18 5.19 9.60
CA HIS A 120 -1.65 6.02 10.70
C HIS A 120 -0.62 6.05 11.84
N VAL A 121 -0.03 4.91 12.19
CA VAL A 121 1.05 4.84 13.20
C VAL A 121 2.30 5.57 12.70
N ALA A 122 2.72 5.36 11.45
CA ALA A 122 3.88 6.03 10.86
C ALA A 122 3.67 7.56 10.74
N SER A 123 2.44 8.02 10.45
CA SER A 123 2.12 9.45 10.40
C SER A 123 2.24 10.14 11.76
N ILE A 124 2.00 9.43 12.86
CA ILE A 124 2.19 9.96 14.22
C ILE A 124 3.68 10.21 14.47
N PHE A 125 4.55 9.30 14.04
CA PHE A 125 6.00 9.48 14.14
C PHE A 125 6.53 10.57 13.21
N SER A 126 5.96 10.73 12.01
CA SER A 126 6.32 11.80 11.08
C SER A 126 5.98 13.20 11.61
N ASN A 127 4.90 13.35 12.37
CA ASN A 127 4.50 14.63 12.96
C ASN A 127 5.19 14.95 14.29
N ALA A 128 5.85 13.98 14.93
CA ALA A 128 6.60 14.18 16.16
C ALA A 128 8.06 14.60 15.95
N ALA A 129 8.52 14.63 14.68
CA ALA A 129 9.91 14.91 14.30
C ALA A 129 10.12 16.31 13.64
N GLY A 130 9.12 17.19 13.67
CA GLY A 130 9.20 18.60 13.26
C GLY A 130 8.88 19.53 14.43
#